data_AF-A0A537ENU3-F1
#
_entry.id   AF-A0A537ENU3-F1
#
_cell.length_a   1.000
_cell.length_b   1.000
_cell.length_c   1.000
_cell.angle_alpha   90.00
_cell.angle_beta   90.00
_cell.angle_gamma   90.00
#
_symmetry.space_group_name_H-M   'P 1'
#
loop_
_entity.id
_entity.type
_entity.pdbx_description
1 polymer ?
#
loop_
_entity_poly.entity_id
_entity_poly.type
_entity_poly.pdbx_seq_one_letter_code
_entity_poly.pdbx_strand_id
1 'polypeptide(L)'
;MGKLMNEDRRKRFVFIASADQAHAHSRTGPYGYSSAAPKYDRLAVDAIQDNDLKRLLRLDPKLVERAKPDSLWQMTILAGVTEVVPSQSQLLSYQVPSYYGMACAAFEPF
;
A
#
# COMPACT_ATOMS: atom_id res chain seq x y z
N MET A 1 10.11 -13.42 3.18
CA MET A 1 9.24 -13.81 2.04
C MET A 1 9.97 -13.69 0.71
N GLY A 2 10.42 -12.50 0.27
CA GLY A 2 11.10 -12.35 -1.03
C GLY A 2 12.28 -13.31 -1.27
N LYS A 3 13.13 -13.56 -0.25
CA LYS A 3 14.22 -14.55 -0.34
C LYS A 3 13.71 -15.97 -0.66
N LEU A 4 12.67 -16.42 0.05
CA LEU A 4 12.04 -17.72 -0.19
C LEU A 4 11.48 -17.84 -1.62
N MET A 5 10.85 -16.77 -2.12
CA MET A 5 10.31 -16.72 -3.47
C MET A 5 11.40 -16.79 -4.54
N ASN A 6 12.59 -16.25 -4.28
CA ASN A 6 13.71 -16.25 -5.21
C ASN A 6 14.49 -17.59 -5.21
N GLU A 7 14.56 -18.27 -4.06
CA GLU A 7 15.36 -19.49 -3.89
C GLU A 7 14.70 -20.76 -4.46
N ASP A 8 13.38 -20.95 -4.31
CA ASP A 8 12.68 -22.16 -4.77
C ASP A 8 11.97 -21.97 -6.12
N ARG A 9 12.75 -21.90 -7.20
CA ARG A 9 12.25 -21.68 -8.58
C ARG A 9 11.35 -22.80 -9.13
N ARG A 10 11.16 -23.90 -8.40
CA ARG A 10 10.27 -25.01 -8.78
C ARG A 10 8.82 -24.80 -8.32
N LYS A 11 8.60 -23.87 -7.40
CA LYS A 11 7.27 -23.49 -6.92
C LYS A 11 6.85 -22.15 -7.52
N ARG A 12 5.54 -21.96 -7.63
CA ARG A 12 4.93 -20.67 -7.96
C ARG A 12 4.46 -20.02 -6.67
N PHE A 13 4.84 -18.76 -6.49
CA PHE A 13 4.47 -17.97 -5.33
C PHE A 13 3.68 -16.74 -5.76
N VAL A 14 2.73 -16.33 -4.93
CA VAL A 14 2.08 -15.02 -5.00
C VAL A 14 2.16 -14.40 -3.61
N PHE A 15 2.42 -13.10 -3.55
CA PHE A 15 2.35 -12.33 -2.32
C PHE A 15 1.13 -11.41 -2.38
N ILE A 16 0.29 -11.45 -1.35
CA ILE A 16 -0.91 -10.62 -1.25
C ILE A 16 -0.76 -9.71 -0.04
N ALA A 17 -0.57 -8.41 -0.29
CA ALA A 17 -0.62 -7.37 0.72
C ALA A 17 -2.09 -6.95 0.95
N SER A 18 -2.82 -7.73 1.76
CA SER A 18 -4.22 -7.41 2.07
C SER A 18 -4.30 -6.25 3.05
N ALA A 19 -4.76 -5.09 2.57
CA ALA A 19 -4.93 -3.91 3.40
C ALA A 19 -5.81 -2.83 2.73
N ASP A 20 -6.39 -1.98 3.57
CA ASP A 20 -7.09 -0.76 3.22
C ASP A 20 -6.24 0.48 3.55
N GLN A 21 -6.45 1.55 2.77
CA GLN A 21 -5.73 2.81 2.94
C GLN A 21 -6.31 3.62 4.11
N ALA A 22 -6.26 4.95 4.08
CA ALA A 22 -6.74 5.76 5.20
C ALA A 22 -8.23 5.54 5.48
N HIS A 23 -8.62 5.56 6.76
CA HIS A 23 -10.00 5.31 7.22
C HIS A 23 -10.76 6.56 7.69
N ALA A 24 -10.18 7.76 7.51
CA ALA A 24 -10.77 9.00 7.99
C ALA A 24 -11.30 9.91 6.86
N HIS A 25 -11.96 9.32 5.85
CA HIS A 25 -12.50 10.06 4.69
C HIS A 25 -13.91 10.63 4.89
N SER A 26 -14.66 10.20 5.92
CA SER A 26 -16.05 10.63 6.12
C SER A 26 -16.30 11.21 7.51
N ARG A 27 -16.97 12.37 7.58
CA ARG A 27 -17.39 12.99 8.86
C ARG A 27 -18.34 12.09 9.65
N THR A 28 -19.16 11.30 8.96
CA THR A 28 -20.11 10.36 9.57
C THR A 28 -19.54 8.96 9.72
N GLY A 29 -18.29 8.73 9.27
CA GLY A 29 -17.61 7.45 9.43
C GLY A 29 -17.16 7.22 10.88
N PRO A 30 -16.81 5.97 11.24
CA PRO A 30 -16.45 5.59 12.62
C PRO A 30 -15.22 6.33 13.18
N TYR A 31 -14.42 6.94 12.31
CA TYR A 31 -13.19 7.65 12.67
C TYR A 31 -13.25 9.16 12.42
N GLY A 32 -14.40 9.68 11.99
CA GLY A 32 -14.57 11.06 11.57
C GLY A 32 -13.76 11.41 10.31
N TYR A 33 -13.73 12.71 9.98
CA TYR A 33 -12.99 13.22 8.84
C TYR A 33 -11.64 13.78 9.27
N SER A 34 -10.60 13.44 8.51
CA SER A 34 -9.26 14.00 8.64
C SER A 34 -8.72 14.33 7.26
N SER A 35 -8.22 15.56 7.06
CA SER A 35 -7.55 15.95 5.82
C SER A 35 -6.26 15.16 5.56
N ALA A 36 -5.76 14.44 6.58
CA ALA A 36 -4.65 13.50 6.43
C ALA A 36 -5.02 12.27 5.59
N ALA A 37 -6.28 11.85 5.58
CA ALA A 37 -6.72 10.65 4.88
C ALA A 37 -6.49 10.72 3.35
N PRO A 38 -7.04 11.70 2.62
CA PRO A 38 -6.76 11.84 1.18
C PRO A 38 -5.29 12.12 0.87
N LYS A 39 -4.55 12.74 1.80
CA LYS A 39 -3.11 12.97 1.63
C LYS A 39 -2.30 11.67 1.75
N TYR A 40 -2.61 10.82 2.72
CA TYR A 40 -1.98 9.52 2.86
C TYR A 40 -2.27 8.63 1.66
N ASP A 41 -3.55 8.53 1.25
CA ASP A 41 -3.96 7.71 0.12
C ASP A 41 -3.25 8.11 -1.17
N ARG A 42 -3.16 9.42 -1.45
CA ARG A 42 -2.41 9.92 -2.61
C ARG A 42 -0.95 9.46 -2.55
N LEU A 43 -0.27 9.62 -1.41
CA LEU A 43 1.13 9.19 -1.29
C LEU A 43 1.31 7.67 -1.48
N ALA A 44 0.35 6.87 -1.01
CA ALA A 44 0.33 5.43 -1.20
C ALA A 44 0.08 5.03 -2.66
N VAL A 45 -0.92 5.64 -3.30
CA VAL A 45 -1.27 5.43 -4.72
C VAL A 45 -0.12 5.86 -5.62
N ASP A 46 0.43 7.05 -5.39
CA ASP A 46 1.56 7.54 -6.17
C ASP A 46 2.75 6.56 -5.99
N ALA A 47 2.98 6.01 -4.77
CA ALA A 47 4.09 5.08 -4.53
C ALA A 47 3.96 3.79 -5.34
N ILE A 48 2.72 3.33 -5.53
CA ILE A 48 2.41 2.23 -6.45
C ILE A 48 2.68 2.69 -7.88
N GLN A 49 2.15 3.83 -8.33
CA GLN A 49 2.29 4.28 -9.73
C GLN A 49 3.74 4.52 -10.16
N ASP A 50 4.56 5.04 -9.26
CA ASP A 50 5.97 5.35 -9.52
C ASP A 50 6.90 4.14 -9.33
N ASN A 51 6.35 2.96 -9.00
CA ASN A 51 7.11 1.76 -8.63
C ASN A 51 8.14 2.00 -7.50
N ASP A 52 7.82 2.90 -6.55
CA ASP A 52 8.70 3.31 -5.45
C ASP A 52 7.96 3.18 -4.10
N LEU A 53 7.70 1.95 -3.69
CA LEU A 53 7.06 1.67 -2.39
C LEU A 53 7.97 2.04 -1.20
N LYS A 54 9.29 2.16 -1.39
CA LYS A 54 10.25 2.49 -0.32
C LYS A 54 9.97 3.84 0.31
N ARG A 55 9.41 4.80 -0.44
CA ARG A 55 9.08 6.12 0.11
C ARG A 55 8.05 6.09 1.23
N LEU A 56 7.26 5.01 1.32
CA LEU A 56 6.31 4.82 2.43
C LEU A 56 7.01 4.73 3.79
N LEU A 57 8.27 4.28 3.83
CA LEU A 57 9.09 4.23 5.04
C LEU A 57 9.44 5.62 5.61
N ARG A 58 9.25 6.69 4.81
CA ARG A 58 9.59 8.08 5.16
C ARG A 58 8.37 8.93 5.46
N LEU A 59 7.17 8.33 5.50
CA LEU A 59 5.96 9.07 5.83
C LEU A 59 6.03 9.63 7.25
N ASP A 60 5.57 10.86 7.43
CA ASP A 60 5.45 11.50 8.74
C ASP A 60 4.53 10.63 9.64
N PRO A 61 5.00 10.14 10.79
CA PRO A 61 4.18 9.35 11.71
C PRO A 61 2.88 10.06 12.11
N LYS A 62 2.86 11.39 12.23
CA LYS A 62 1.66 12.15 12.54
C LYS A 62 0.66 12.17 11.39
N LEU A 63 1.13 12.08 10.14
CA LEU A 63 0.25 11.91 8.98
C LEU A 63 -0.43 10.55 9.05
N VAL A 64 0.35 9.49 9.27
CA VAL A 64 -0.12 8.10 9.36
C VAL A 64 -1.16 7.97 10.48
N GLU A 65 -0.84 8.45 11.69
CA GLU A 65 -1.75 8.41 12.84
C GLU A 65 -3.09 9.09 12.55
N ARG A 66 -3.08 10.27 11.92
CA ARG A 66 -4.30 11.01 11.59
C ARG A 66 -5.07 10.43 10.40
N ALA A 67 -4.40 9.72 9.50
CA ALA A 67 -5.02 9.06 8.36
C ALA A 67 -5.66 7.71 8.76
N LYS A 68 -5.14 7.08 9.83
CA LYS A 68 -5.61 5.80 10.38
C LYS A 68 -5.63 4.66 9.33
N PRO A 69 -4.55 4.44 8.55
CA PRO A 69 -4.50 3.33 7.62
C PRO A 69 -4.17 2.02 8.32
N ASP A 70 -4.49 0.89 7.70
CA ASP A 70 -3.89 -0.42 8.01
C ASP A 70 -2.85 -0.88 6.97
N SER A 71 -2.76 -0.18 5.83
CA SER A 71 -1.88 -0.54 4.71
C SER A 71 -0.39 -0.35 4.92
N LEU A 72 0.06 0.55 5.78
CA LEU A 72 1.47 0.94 5.84
C LEU A 72 2.40 -0.27 6.07
N TRP A 73 2.05 -1.13 7.03
CA TRP A 73 2.89 -2.29 7.37
C TRP A 73 2.89 -3.35 6.26
N GLN A 74 1.73 -3.62 5.65
CA GLN A 74 1.64 -4.61 4.57
C GLN A 74 2.37 -4.13 3.30
N MET A 75 2.23 -2.85 2.96
CA MET A 75 2.89 -2.24 1.81
C MET A 75 4.41 -2.12 2.01
N THR A 76 4.89 -1.88 3.23
CA THR A 76 6.34 -1.85 3.52
C THR A 76 6.96 -3.25 3.51
N ILE A 77 6.22 -4.28 3.91
CA ILE A 77 6.64 -5.68 3.69
C ILE A 77 6.71 -5.98 2.18
N LEU A 78 5.69 -5.58 1.41
CA LEU A 78 5.71 -5.70 -0.05
C LEU A 78 6.93 -4.98 -0.66
N ALA A 79 7.25 -3.77 -0.20
CA ALA A 79 8.45 -3.05 -0.63
C ALA A 79 9.72 -3.89 -0.40
N GLY A 80 9.83 -4.58 0.74
CA GLY A 80 10.95 -5.50 1.00
C GLY A 80 10.94 -6.75 0.12
N VAL A 81 9.77 -7.21 -0.33
CA VAL A 81 9.65 -8.31 -1.29
C VAL A 81 10.14 -7.87 -2.67
N THR A 82 9.72 -6.69 -3.15
CA THR A 82 10.07 -6.16 -4.46
C THR A 82 11.57 -5.82 -4.59
N GLU A 83 12.28 -5.65 -3.47
CA GLU A 83 13.75 -5.53 -3.48
C GLU A 83 14.48 -6.84 -3.80
N VAL A 84 13.91 -7.97 -3.40
CA VAL A 84 14.52 -9.28 -3.62
C VAL A 84 14.03 -9.90 -4.93
N VAL A 85 12.78 -9.62 -5.29
CA VAL A 85 12.15 -10.01 -6.55
C VAL A 85 11.73 -8.73 -7.26
N PRO A 86 12.62 -8.12 -8.08
CA PRO A 86 12.29 -6.91 -8.82
C PRO A 86 10.98 -7.09 -9.57
N SER A 87 10.08 -6.12 -9.45
CA SER A 87 8.74 -6.20 -10.04
C SER A 87 8.29 -4.83 -10.49
N GLN A 88 7.51 -4.79 -11.56
CA GLN A 88 6.87 -3.59 -12.07
C GLN A 88 5.47 -3.52 -11.48
N SER A 89 5.16 -2.39 -10.85
CA SER A 89 3.84 -2.09 -10.33
C SER A 89 2.89 -1.59 -11.42
N GLN A 90 1.61 -1.91 -11.25
CA GLN A 90 0.51 -1.33 -12.00
C GLN A 90 -0.66 -1.07 -11.05
N LEU A 91 -1.07 0.19 -10.91
CA LEU A 91 -2.33 0.53 -10.24
C LEU A 91 -3.50 0.13 -11.14
N LEU A 92 -4.40 -0.71 -10.64
CA LEU A 92 -5.59 -1.16 -11.36
C LEU A 92 -6.82 -0.31 -11.02
N SER A 93 -6.97 0.07 -9.75
CA SER A 93 -8.08 0.90 -9.28
C SER A 93 -7.75 1.57 -7.95
N TYR A 94 -8.28 2.77 -7.74
CA TYR A 94 -8.35 3.41 -6.43
C TYR A 94 -9.73 4.04 -6.24
N GLN A 95 -10.38 3.76 -5.12
CA GLN A 95 -11.73 4.24 -4.81
C GLN A 95 -11.90 4.55 -3.32
N VAL A 96 -12.81 5.46 -3.00
CA VAL A 96 -13.25 5.78 -1.62
C VAL A 96 -14.79 5.79 -1.59
N PRO A 97 -15.45 4.62 -1.65
CA PRO A 97 -16.91 4.57 -1.73
C PRO A 97 -17.61 4.87 -0.40
N SER A 98 -16.88 4.79 0.72
CA SER A 98 -17.41 5.06 2.06
C SER A 98 -16.43 5.91 2.88
N TYR A 99 -15.92 5.39 4.00
CA TYR A 99 -15.06 6.12 4.94
C TYR A 99 -13.57 5.77 4.82
N TYR A 100 -13.22 4.76 4.02
CA TYR A 100 -11.85 4.31 3.82
C TYR A 100 -11.49 4.19 2.34
N GLY A 101 -10.20 4.36 2.03
CA GLY A 101 -9.67 4.21 0.68
C GLY A 101 -9.27 2.78 0.35
N MET A 102 -9.55 2.34 -0.86
CA MET A 102 -9.19 1.02 -1.39
C MET A 102 -8.33 1.20 -2.63
N ALA A 103 -7.16 0.55 -2.65
CA ALA A 103 -6.29 0.50 -3.82
C ALA A 103 -6.10 -0.97 -4.23
N CYS A 104 -6.26 -1.26 -5.52
CA CYS A 104 -5.94 -2.55 -6.11
C CYS A 104 -4.80 -2.34 -7.09
N ALA A 105 -3.74 -3.15 -6.96
CA ALA A 105 -2.55 -3.05 -7.79
C ALA A 105 -1.95 -4.44 -8.05
N ALA A 106 -1.35 -4.59 -9.23
CA ALA A 106 -0.57 -5.76 -9.62
C ALA A 106 0.93 -5.43 -9.54
N PHE A 107 1.73 -6.44 -9.22
CA PHE A 107 3.19 -6.38 -9.22
C PHE A 107 3.70 -7.60 -9.98
N GLU A 108 4.34 -7.38 -11.12
CA GLU A 108 4.81 -8.44 -12.00
C GLU A 108 6.34 -8.46 -12.05
N PRO A 109 6.99 -9.61 -11.79
CA PRO A 109 8.44 -9.72 -11.91
C PRO A 109 8.95 -9.44 -13.33
N PHE A 110 10.12 -8.82 -13.45
CA PHE A 110 10.80 -8.58 -14.73
C PHE A 110 12.25 -9.07 -14.71
#